data_AF-A0AAV1S3T8-F1
#
_entry.id   AF-A0AAV1S3T8-F1
#
_cell.length_a   1.000
_cell.length_b   1.000
_cell.length_c   1.000
_cell.angle_alpha   90.00
_cell.angle_beta   90.00
_cell.angle_gamma   90.00
#
_symmetry.space_group_name_H-M   'P 1'
#
loop_
_entity.id
_entity.type
_entity.pdbx_description
1 polymer ?
#
loop_
_entity_poly.entity_id
_entity_poly.type
_entity_poly.pdbx_seq_one_letter_code
_entity_poly.pdbx_strand_id
1 'polypeptide(L)'
;MARIVVETFQEFLEGWHVRQEHYLNELLAAKQNSHESRKEDLNDLITRVLSHYRQYYDEKSLVAQQNIFLDFSTPWLTRFECTFVWVGGFKPGLLFRIVKDSVHDLSEEQNERVSRLMRQTKVEERALDEEIARIQESLAAPPLLELARHVGRLVNEETVKEEEEEVLGSLKKGMQAVVDRANVLRTSTLMKVVELLSPVQNVKFLTAVTQLQLRIRSWGLQRDAERCESSSNWSEG
;
A
#
# COMPACT_ATOMS: atom_id res chain seq x y z
N MET A 1 -16.87 -4.31 -16.47
CA MET A 1 -16.10 -3.15 -15.98
C MET A 1 -14.96 -3.54 -15.05
N ALA A 2 -15.20 -4.21 -13.91
CA ALA A 2 -14.12 -4.54 -12.95
C ALA A 2 -12.89 -5.26 -13.55
N ARG A 3 -13.08 -6.18 -14.51
CA ARG A 3 -11.97 -6.87 -15.20
C ARG A 3 -11.04 -5.92 -15.96
N ILE A 4 -11.60 -4.96 -16.71
CA ILE A 4 -10.82 -3.98 -17.48
C ILE A 4 -10.00 -3.10 -16.52
N VAL A 5 -10.60 -2.68 -15.40
CA VAL A 5 -9.90 -1.87 -14.37
C VAL A 5 -8.71 -2.62 -13.81
N VAL A 6 -8.87 -3.92 -13.52
CA VAL A 6 -7.78 -4.77 -13.01
C VAL A 6 -6.67 -4.94 -14.06
N GLU A 7 -7.03 -5.23 -15.31
CA GLU A 7 -6.06 -5.40 -16.41
C GLU A 7 -5.25 -4.11 -16.64
N THR A 8 -5.92 -2.96 -16.74
CA THR A 8 -5.25 -1.66 -16.91
C THR A 8 -4.34 -1.31 -15.74
N PHE A 9 -4.79 -1.53 -14.50
CA PHE A 9 -3.93 -1.25 -13.34
C PHE A 9 -2.73 -2.20 -13.27
N GLN A 10 -2.90 -3.47 -13.65
CA GLN A 10 -1.82 -4.44 -13.66
C GLN A 10 -0.75 -4.06 -14.70
N GLU A 11 -1.14 -3.66 -15.91
CA GLU A 11 -0.21 -3.16 -16.92
C GLU A 11 0.58 -1.93 -16.42
N PHE A 12 -0.11 -0.99 -15.78
CA PHE A 12 0.54 0.14 -15.12
C PHE A 12 1.53 -0.31 -14.04
N LEU A 13 1.13 -1.24 -13.18
CA LEU A 13 1.92 -1.72 -12.05
C LEU A 13 3.19 -2.46 -12.50
N GLU A 14 3.10 -3.27 -13.55
CA GLU A 14 4.25 -3.95 -14.15
C GLU A 14 5.29 -2.93 -14.66
N GLY A 15 4.85 -1.93 -15.42
CA GLY A 15 5.72 -0.85 -15.86
C GLY A 15 6.26 0.00 -14.70
N TRP A 16 5.48 0.18 -13.63
CA TRP A 16 5.90 0.87 -12.42
C TRP A 16 7.02 0.11 -11.71
N HIS A 17 6.92 -1.22 -11.58
CA HIS A 17 7.96 -2.05 -10.96
C HIS A 17 9.29 -2.01 -11.71
N VAL A 18 9.26 -2.01 -13.06
CA VAL A 18 10.49 -1.87 -13.85
C VAL A 18 11.19 -0.53 -13.56
N ARG A 19 10.44 0.56 -13.45
CA ARG A 19 10.99 1.87 -13.06
C ARG A 19 11.50 1.87 -11.62
N GLN A 20 10.83 1.16 -10.72
CA GLN A 20 11.24 1.02 -9.33
C GLN A 20 12.61 0.33 -9.18
N GLU A 21 12.90 -0.67 -10.01
CA GLU A 21 14.24 -1.29 -10.08
C GLU A 21 15.31 -0.31 -10.59
N HIS A 22 14.97 0.51 -11.58
CA HIS A 22 15.87 1.56 -12.06
C HIS A 22 16.19 2.58 -10.96
N TYR A 23 15.18 3.08 -10.25
CA TYR A 23 15.37 3.98 -9.12
C TYR A 23 16.18 3.35 -7.99
N LEU A 24 16.03 2.05 -7.74
CA LEU A 24 16.88 1.36 -6.78
C LEU A 24 18.36 1.45 -7.17
N ASN A 25 18.69 1.23 -8.45
CA ASN A 25 20.06 1.31 -8.93
C ASN A 25 20.62 2.73 -8.81
N GLU A 26 19.84 3.76 -9.14
CA GLU A 26 20.24 5.16 -8.95
C GLU A 26 20.48 5.48 -7.46
N LEU A 27 19.59 5.04 -6.58
CA LEU A 27 19.71 5.22 -5.13
C LEU A 27 20.94 4.52 -4.56
N LEU A 28 21.25 3.31 -5.02
CA LEU A 28 22.46 2.57 -4.63
C LEU A 28 23.73 3.28 -5.09
N ALA A 29 23.76 3.79 -6.31
CA ALA A 29 24.89 4.56 -6.83
C ALA A 29 25.11 5.86 -6.03
N ALA A 30 24.02 6.60 -5.77
CA ALA A 30 24.06 7.81 -4.94
C ALA A 30 24.50 7.52 -3.50
N LYS A 31 24.08 6.38 -2.93
CA LYS A 31 24.49 5.93 -1.60
C LYS A 31 25.98 5.61 -1.54
N GLN A 32 26.54 4.97 -2.57
CA GLN A 32 27.95 4.62 -2.62
C GLN A 32 28.86 5.85 -2.80
N ASN A 33 28.38 6.85 -3.56
CA ASN A 33 29.11 8.08 -3.87
C ASN A 33 28.64 9.28 -3.04
N SER A 34 28.16 9.05 -1.81
CA SER A 34 27.50 10.08 -1.00
C SER A 34 28.40 11.27 -0.64
N HIS A 35 29.73 11.06 -0.61
CA HIS A 35 30.70 12.11 -0.31
C HIS A 35 31.03 13.00 -1.52
N GLU A 36 30.82 12.51 -2.73
CA GLU A 36 31.12 13.22 -3.98
C GLU A 36 29.88 13.83 -4.63
N SER A 37 28.70 13.29 -4.31
CA SER A 37 27.42 13.74 -4.85
C SER A 37 27.07 15.13 -4.36
N ARG A 38 26.70 16.03 -5.28
CA ARG A 38 26.20 17.35 -4.92
C ARG A 38 24.83 17.23 -4.29
N LYS A 39 24.54 18.11 -3.32
CA LYS A 39 23.28 18.11 -2.59
C LYS A 39 22.07 18.30 -3.52
N GLU A 40 22.22 19.10 -4.57
CA GLU A 40 21.21 19.36 -5.59
C GLU A 40 20.86 18.08 -6.36
N ASP A 41 21.87 17.31 -6.77
CA ASP A 41 21.69 16.05 -7.51
C ASP A 41 20.96 15.01 -6.63
N LEU A 42 21.29 14.95 -5.33
CA LEU A 42 20.59 14.07 -4.38
C LEU A 42 19.12 14.48 -4.21
N ASN A 43 18.83 15.78 -4.10
CA ASN A 43 17.47 16.29 -3.97
C ASN A 43 16.63 16.03 -5.22
N ASP A 44 17.21 16.15 -6.41
CA ASP A 44 16.55 15.80 -7.66
C ASP A 44 16.14 14.31 -7.66
N LEU A 45 17.09 13.42 -7.35
CA LEU A 45 16.81 11.98 -7.27
C LEU A 45 15.72 11.67 -6.24
N ILE A 46 15.80 12.26 -5.04
CA ILE A 46 14.77 12.10 -4.00
C ILE A 46 13.40 12.55 -4.52
N THR A 47 13.34 13.68 -5.21
CA THR A 47 12.08 14.22 -5.76
C THR A 47 11.50 13.28 -6.82
N ARG A 48 12.33 12.75 -7.73
CA ARG A 48 11.91 11.78 -8.75
C ARG A 48 11.38 10.49 -8.14
N VAL A 49 12.06 9.95 -7.13
CA VAL A 49 11.61 8.75 -6.39
C VAL A 49 10.29 9.00 -5.68
N LEU A 50 10.12 10.13 -4.99
CA LEU A 50 8.87 10.47 -4.32
C LEU A 50 7.72 10.68 -5.32
N SER A 51 8.00 11.31 -6.46
CA SER A 51 7.02 11.44 -7.55
C SER A 51 6.59 10.08 -8.09
N HIS A 52 7.51 9.13 -8.18
CA HIS A 52 7.22 7.76 -8.61
C HIS A 52 6.29 7.02 -7.62
N TYR A 53 6.53 7.13 -6.31
CA TYR A 53 5.61 6.59 -5.31
C TYR A 53 4.24 7.28 -5.32
N ARG A 54 4.22 8.60 -5.53
CA ARG A 54 2.98 9.36 -5.64
C ARG A 54 2.14 8.86 -6.83
N GLN A 55 2.76 8.64 -7.99
CA GLN A 55 2.09 8.11 -9.17
C GLN A 55 1.35 6.79 -8.87
N TYR A 56 1.96 5.89 -8.08
CA TYR A 56 1.31 4.64 -7.68
C TYR A 56 0.03 4.87 -6.88
N TYR A 57 0.07 5.78 -5.90
CA TYR A 57 -1.12 6.07 -5.07
C TYR A 57 -2.20 6.85 -5.82
N ASP A 58 -1.81 7.71 -6.77
CA ASP A 58 -2.75 8.42 -7.62
C ASP A 58 -3.53 7.42 -8.51
N GLU A 59 -2.85 6.49 -9.19
CA GLU A 59 -3.50 5.44 -10.00
C GLU A 59 -4.35 4.49 -9.14
N LYS A 60 -3.83 4.09 -7.97
CA LYS A 60 -4.59 3.24 -7.04
C LYS A 60 -5.87 3.92 -6.54
N SER A 61 -5.83 5.23 -6.30
CA SER A 61 -7.01 6.00 -5.91
C SER A 61 -8.09 5.97 -7.01
N LEU A 62 -7.70 6.03 -8.28
CA LEU A 62 -8.64 5.89 -9.41
C LEU A 62 -9.31 4.51 -9.41
N VAL A 63 -8.56 3.44 -9.12
CA VAL A 63 -9.12 2.09 -9.00
C VAL A 63 -10.12 2.01 -7.83
N ALA A 64 -9.79 2.59 -6.68
CA ALA A 64 -10.67 2.60 -5.51
C ALA A 64 -11.98 3.36 -5.77
N GLN A 65 -11.92 4.53 -6.43
CA GLN A 65 -13.09 5.32 -6.80
C GLN A 65 -14.06 4.54 -7.71
N GLN A 66 -13.52 3.74 -8.62
CA GLN A 66 -14.34 2.88 -9.48
C GLN A 66 -14.91 1.70 -8.67
N ASN A 67 -14.04 0.97 -7.95
CA ASN A 67 -14.43 -0.17 -7.14
C ASN A 67 -13.53 -0.36 -5.92
N ILE A 68 -13.97 0.16 -4.76
CA ILE A 68 -13.26 0.07 -3.49
C ILE A 68 -12.94 -1.37 -3.05
N PHE A 69 -13.73 -2.37 -3.46
CA PHE A 69 -13.48 -3.76 -3.08
C PHE A 69 -12.18 -4.31 -3.67
N LEU A 70 -11.70 -3.74 -4.80
CA LEU A 70 -10.43 -4.11 -5.39
C LEU A 70 -9.23 -3.73 -4.50
N ASP A 71 -9.38 -2.71 -3.65
CA ASP A 71 -8.33 -2.30 -2.71
C ASP A 71 -8.16 -3.27 -1.53
N PHE A 72 -9.14 -4.13 -1.30
CA PHE A 72 -9.12 -5.17 -0.25
C PHE A 72 -8.85 -6.57 -0.81
N SER A 73 -9.27 -6.86 -2.05
CA SER A 73 -8.94 -8.13 -2.71
C SER A 73 -7.57 -8.11 -3.38
N THR A 74 -7.08 -6.92 -3.76
CA THR A 74 -5.76 -6.65 -4.36
C THR A 74 -5.30 -7.73 -5.35
N PRO A 75 -6.05 -7.97 -6.45
CA PRO A 75 -5.81 -9.10 -7.35
C PRO A 75 -4.45 -9.02 -8.08
N TRP A 76 -3.84 -7.84 -8.12
CA TRP A 76 -2.52 -7.59 -8.71
C TRP A 76 -1.34 -7.90 -7.77
N LEU A 77 -1.58 -8.20 -6.49
CA LEU A 77 -0.53 -8.57 -5.52
C LEU A 77 -0.40 -10.08 -5.37
N THR A 78 0.81 -10.55 -5.05
CA THR A 78 1.00 -11.94 -4.61
C THR A 78 0.37 -12.19 -3.25
N ARG A 79 0.10 -13.45 -2.93
CA ARG A 79 -0.39 -13.84 -1.60
C ARG A 79 0.53 -13.40 -0.47
N PHE A 80 1.84 -13.42 -0.73
CA PHE A 80 2.82 -12.98 0.25
C PHE A 80 2.79 -11.46 0.45
N GLU A 81 2.69 -10.68 -0.63
CA GLU A 81 2.54 -9.23 -0.54
C GLU A 81 1.30 -8.82 0.24
N CYS A 82 0.17 -9.53 0.04
CA CYS A 82 -1.06 -9.28 0.78
C CYS A 82 -0.88 -9.34 2.30
N THR A 83 0.09 -10.10 2.81
CA THR A 83 0.36 -10.18 4.27
C THR A 83 0.91 -8.88 4.87
N PHE A 84 1.41 -7.96 4.03
CA PHE A 84 1.93 -6.66 4.44
C PHE A 84 0.96 -5.50 4.20
N VAL A 85 -0.22 -5.78 3.64
CA VAL A 85 -1.22 -4.76 3.33
C VAL A 85 -2.04 -4.40 4.58
N TRP A 86 -2.09 -3.12 4.86
CA TRP A 86 -2.87 -2.40 5.86
C TRP A 86 -3.71 -1.31 5.20
N VAL A 87 -5.03 -1.49 5.23
CA VAL A 87 -6.00 -0.50 4.70
C VAL A 87 -5.70 -0.10 3.26
N GLY A 88 -5.56 -1.10 2.39
CA GLY A 88 -5.23 -0.91 0.98
C GLY A 88 -3.76 -0.64 0.66
N GLY A 89 -2.88 -0.33 1.63
CA GLY A 89 -1.45 -0.04 1.37
C GLY A 89 -0.54 -0.50 2.50
N PHE A 90 0.67 0.04 2.67
CA PHE A 90 1.52 -0.33 3.83
C PHE A 90 1.07 0.38 5.13
N LYS A 91 1.41 -0.16 6.31
CA LYS A 91 1.17 0.54 7.59
C LYS A 91 2.23 1.65 7.79
N PRO A 92 1.86 2.95 7.89
CA PRO A 92 2.80 4.08 7.99
C PRO A 92 3.92 3.90 9.03
N GLY A 93 3.63 3.24 10.15
CA GLY A 93 4.54 2.94 11.24
C GLY A 93 5.78 2.14 10.80
N LEU A 94 5.67 1.38 9.70
CA LEU A 94 6.79 0.66 9.09
C LEU A 94 7.92 1.61 8.67
N LEU A 95 7.61 2.83 8.25
CA LEU A 95 8.63 3.79 7.81
C LEU A 95 9.61 4.12 8.93
N PHE A 96 9.14 4.26 10.18
CA PHE A 96 10.03 4.54 11.31
C PHE A 96 10.95 3.37 11.64
N ARG A 97 10.47 2.14 11.46
CA ARG A 97 11.31 0.95 11.58
C ARG A 97 12.41 0.95 10.53
N ILE A 98 12.05 1.24 9.27
CA ILE A 98 13.03 1.34 8.18
C ILE A 98 14.04 2.46 8.46
N VAL A 99 13.61 3.64 8.91
CA VAL A 99 14.52 4.74 9.29
C VAL A 99 15.51 4.27 10.35
N LYS A 100 15.03 3.66 11.44
CA LYS A 100 15.88 3.14 12.53
C LYS A 100 16.88 2.09 12.04
N ASP A 101 16.45 1.22 11.15
CA ASP A 101 17.25 0.08 10.68
C ASP A 101 18.21 0.46 9.54
N SER A 102 18.03 1.61 8.88
CA SER A 102 18.83 1.99 7.68
C SER A 102 19.59 3.32 7.81
N VAL A 103 19.21 4.20 8.75
CA VAL A 103 19.84 5.50 8.97
C VAL A 103 20.47 5.52 10.36
N HIS A 104 21.76 5.19 10.43
CA HIS A 104 22.50 5.06 11.69
C HIS A 104 23.15 6.38 12.16
N ASP A 105 23.07 7.43 11.35
CA ASP A 105 23.70 8.73 11.54
C ASP A 105 22.66 9.84 11.82
N LEU A 106 21.58 9.52 12.53
CA LEU A 106 20.60 10.50 13.00
C LEU A 106 21.17 11.32 14.16
N SER A 107 21.02 12.64 14.12
CA SER A 107 21.31 13.50 15.28
C SER A 107 20.32 13.23 16.42
N GLU A 108 20.65 13.66 17.64
CA GLU A 108 19.75 13.57 18.79
C GLU A 108 18.43 14.30 18.52
N GLU A 109 18.49 15.51 17.94
CA GLU A 109 17.30 16.28 17.56
C GLU A 109 16.45 15.54 16.52
N GLN A 110 17.07 14.94 15.49
CA GLN A 110 16.36 14.15 14.49
C GLN A 110 15.69 12.94 15.13
N ASN A 111 16.38 12.21 16.01
CA ASN A 111 15.83 11.06 16.73
C ASN A 111 14.61 11.44 17.58
N GLU A 112 14.66 12.55 18.29
CA GLU A 112 13.52 13.05 19.07
C GLU A 112 12.32 13.41 18.19
N ARG A 113 12.57 14.10 17.07
CA ARG A 113 11.53 14.51 16.11
C ARG A 113 10.90 13.30 15.42
N VAL A 114 11.70 12.33 14.99
CA VAL A 114 11.24 11.05 14.42
C VAL A 114 10.41 10.28 15.46
N SER A 115 10.86 10.22 16.71
CA SER A 115 10.13 9.54 17.80
C SER A 115 8.80 10.21 18.13
N ARG A 116 8.73 11.53 18.02
CA ARG A 116 7.49 12.31 18.18
C ARG A 116 6.52 12.01 17.03
N LEU A 117 7.01 12.07 15.79
CA LEU A 117 6.22 11.76 14.60
C LEU A 117 5.69 10.32 14.64
N MET A 118 6.52 9.35 15.04
CA MET A 118 6.11 7.96 15.24
C MET A 118 4.94 7.82 16.21
N ARG A 119 4.98 8.52 17.35
CA ARG A 119 3.87 8.50 18.31
C ARG A 119 2.59 9.09 17.74
N GLN A 120 2.69 10.21 17.02
CA GLN A 120 1.54 10.85 16.36
C GLN A 120 0.93 9.92 15.32
N THR A 121 1.74 9.39 14.40
CA THR A 121 1.28 8.43 13.39
C THR A 121 0.62 7.21 14.03
N LYS A 122 1.18 6.68 15.14
CA LYS A 122 0.58 5.52 15.83
C LYS A 122 -0.78 5.82 16.45
N VAL A 123 -1.09 7.07 16.81
CA VAL A 123 -2.43 7.47 17.29
C VAL A 123 -3.42 7.41 16.12
N GLU A 124 -3.07 8.02 14.99
CA GLU A 124 -3.90 8.02 13.78
C GLU A 124 -4.13 6.60 13.22
N GLU A 125 -3.09 5.75 13.26
CA GLU A 125 -3.22 4.35 12.87
C GLU A 125 -4.22 3.60 13.74
N ARG A 126 -4.23 3.83 15.06
CA ARG A 126 -5.20 3.20 15.95
C ARG A 126 -6.62 3.67 15.66
N ALA A 127 -6.82 4.96 15.39
CA ALA A 127 -8.12 5.48 15.01
C ALA A 127 -8.65 4.80 13.73
N LEU A 128 -7.79 4.62 12.72
CA LEU A 128 -8.14 3.90 11.49
C LEU A 128 -8.39 2.41 11.72
N ASP A 129 -7.59 1.75 12.57
CA ASP A 129 -7.80 0.35 12.96
C ASP A 129 -9.19 0.15 13.61
N GLU A 130 -9.59 1.05 14.51
CA GLU A 130 -10.91 1.03 15.14
C GLU A 130 -12.05 1.31 14.16
N GLU A 131 -11.86 2.20 13.19
CA GLU A 131 -12.85 2.46 12.14
C GLU A 131 -13.09 1.25 11.24
N ILE A 132 -12.04 0.52 10.88
CA ILE A 132 -12.16 -0.72 10.11
C ILE A 132 -12.86 -1.78 10.92
N ALA A 133 -12.53 -1.91 12.21
CA ALA A 133 -13.22 -2.86 13.09
C ALA A 133 -14.73 -2.57 13.11
N ARG A 134 -15.14 -1.31 13.23
CA ARG A 134 -16.57 -0.92 13.16
C ARG A 134 -17.23 -1.25 11.82
N ILE A 135 -16.51 -1.06 10.70
CA ILE A 135 -17.02 -1.47 9.37
C ILE A 135 -17.14 -2.99 9.29
N GLN A 136 -16.18 -3.74 9.82
CA GLN A 136 -16.24 -5.21 9.83
C GLN A 136 -17.37 -5.73 10.73
N GLU A 137 -17.63 -5.08 11.86
CA GLU A 137 -18.77 -5.38 12.73
C GLU A 137 -20.10 -5.11 12.02
N SER A 138 -20.20 -4.01 11.25
CA SER A 138 -21.42 -3.72 10.49
C SER A 138 -21.69 -4.72 9.36
N LEU A 139 -20.65 -5.33 8.77
CA LEU A 139 -20.79 -6.44 7.82
C LEU A 139 -21.43 -7.69 8.44
N ALA A 140 -21.24 -7.90 9.74
CA ALA A 140 -21.87 -9.01 10.45
C ALA A 140 -23.34 -8.72 10.83
N ALA A 141 -23.85 -7.51 10.55
CA ALA A 141 -25.23 -7.15 10.84
C ALA A 141 -26.22 -7.90 9.94
N PRO A 142 -27.44 -8.19 10.42
CA PRO A 142 -28.43 -9.00 9.67
C PRO A 142 -28.70 -8.53 8.23
N PRO A 143 -28.85 -7.23 7.92
CA PRO A 143 -29.11 -6.79 6.55
C PRO A 143 -27.99 -7.14 5.55
N LEU A 144 -26.73 -7.00 5.97
CA LEU A 144 -25.55 -7.35 5.15
C LEU A 144 -25.35 -8.87 5.05
N LEU A 145 -25.66 -9.59 6.13
CA LEU A 145 -25.64 -11.06 6.13
C LEU A 145 -26.73 -11.63 5.21
N GLU A 146 -27.91 -11.03 5.20
CA GLU A 146 -29.00 -11.43 4.30
C GLU A 146 -28.65 -11.14 2.85
N LEU A 147 -28.10 -9.95 2.54
CA LEU A 147 -27.51 -9.62 1.24
C LEU A 147 -26.52 -10.71 0.75
N ALA A 148 -25.53 -11.06 1.57
CA ALA A 148 -24.55 -12.08 1.23
C ALA A 148 -25.17 -13.46 0.98
N ARG A 149 -26.26 -13.81 1.69
CA ARG A 149 -27.01 -15.07 1.51
C ARG A 149 -27.88 -15.05 0.25
N HIS A 150 -28.43 -13.90 -0.13
CA HIS A 150 -29.21 -13.73 -1.37
C HIS A 150 -28.32 -13.80 -2.61
N VAL A 151 -27.09 -13.25 -2.59
CA VAL A 151 -26.14 -13.42 -3.71
C VAL A 151 -25.80 -14.91 -3.95
N GLY A 152 -25.87 -15.75 -2.91
CA GLY A 152 -25.71 -17.20 -3.02
C GLY A 152 -26.97 -17.99 -3.42
N ARG A 153 -28.15 -17.36 -3.49
CA ARG A 153 -29.44 -18.01 -3.85
C ARG A 153 -30.14 -17.20 -4.94
N LEU A 154 -30.32 -17.80 -6.11
CA LEU A 154 -31.16 -17.26 -7.19
C LEU A 154 -32.63 -17.12 -6.70
N VAL A 155 -33.02 -15.98 -6.12
CA VAL A 155 -34.40 -15.73 -5.67
C VAL A 155 -34.90 -14.38 -6.21
N ASN A 156 -36.18 -14.37 -6.57
CA ASN A 156 -36.97 -13.36 -7.31
C ASN A 156 -36.69 -11.87 -7.00
N GLU A 157 -36.86 -11.05 -8.04
CA GLU A 157 -35.97 -9.92 -8.36
C GLU A 157 -36.51 -8.49 -8.16
N GLU A 158 -37.71 -8.24 -7.62
CA GLU A 158 -38.37 -6.95 -7.91
C GLU A 158 -38.70 -6.00 -6.74
N THR A 159 -38.52 -6.39 -5.47
CA THR A 159 -38.84 -5.48 -4.34
C THR A 159 -37.74 -5.29 -3.30
N VAL A 160 -36.64 -6.05 -3.37
CA VAL A 160 -35.57 -6.05 -2.35
C VAL A 160 -34.34 -5.23 -2.80
N LYS A 161 -34.26 -4.84 -4.09
CA LYS A 161 -33.07 -4.22 -4.68
C LYS A 161 -32.71 -2.83 -4.13
N GLU A 162 -33.68 -2.01 -3.75
CA GLU A 162 -33.41 -0.62 -3.33
C GLU A 162 -32.80 -0.54 -1.92
N GLU A 163 -33.34 -1.26 -0.94
CA GLU A 163 -32.78 -1.33 0.42
C GLU A 163 -31.39 -1.99 0.42
N GLU A 164 -31.21 -3.01 -0.42
CA GLU A 164 -29.94 -3.70 -0.65
C GLU A 164 -28.86 -2.79 -1.24
N GLU A 165 -29.23 -1.98 -2.25
CA GLU A 165 -28.34 -1.03 -2.90
C GLU A 165 -27.95 0.12 -1.96
N GLU A 166 -28.87 0.58 -1.10
CA GLU A 166 -28.58 1.59 -0.08
C GLU A 166 -27.55 1.09 0.94
N VAL A 167 -27.75 -0.12 1.47
CA VAL A 167 -26.85 -0.75 2.45
C VAL A 167 -25.45 -0.95 1.84
N LEU A 168 -25.37 -1.48 0.62
CA LEU A 168 -24.11 -1.66 -0.09
C LEU A 168 -23.43 -0.31 -0.41
N GLY A 169 -24.23 0.69 -0.77
CA GLY A 169 -23.77 2.06 -1.02
C GLY A 169 -23.15 2.72 0.21
N SER A 170 -23.78 2.56 1.38
CA SER A 170 -23.27 3.06 2.66
C SER A 170 -21.95 2.37 3.05
N LEU A 171 -21.87 1.05 2.89
CA LEU A 171 -20.65 0.28 3.11
C LEU A 171 -19.51 0.76 2.19
N LYS A 172 -19.77 0.89 0.88
CA LYS A 172 -18.78 1.37 -0.10
C LYS A 172 -18.23 2.74 0.29
N LYS A 173 -19.11 3.67 0.71
CA LYS A 173 -18.71 5.01 1.17
C LYS A 173 -17.85 4.96 2.43
N GLY A 174 -18.23 4.14 3.41
CA GLY A 174 -17.47 3.95 4.64
C GLY A 174 -16.05 3.41 4.38
N MET A 175 -15.95 2.37 3.55
CA MET A 175 -14.67 1.78 3.15
C MET A 175 -13.79 2.77 2.39
N GLN A 176 -14.37 3.51 1.45
CA GLN A 176 -13.65 4.53 0.68
C GLN A 176 -13.09 5.61 1.60
N ALA A 177 -13.89 6.14 2.53
CA ALA A 177 -13.47 7.19 3.43
C ALA A 177 -12.30 6.75 4.33
N VAL A 178 -12.29 5.50 4.78
CA VAL A 178 -11.19 4.94 5.58
C VAL A 178 -9.93 4.75 4.75
N VAL A 179 -10.05 4.23 3.53
CA VAL A 179 -8.92 4.07 2.59
C VAL A 179 -8.31 5.44 2.25
N ASP A 180 -9.13 6.45 1.98
CA ASP A 180 -8.67 7.81 1.68
C ASP A 180 -7.89 8.41 2.85
N ARG A 181 -8.41 8.28 4.08
CA ARG A 181 -7.69 8.73 5.29
C ARG A 181 -6.37 7.98 5.47
N ALA A 182 -6.35 6.68 5.24
CA ALA A 182 -5.12 5.87 5.33
C ALA A 182 -4.09 6.26 4.25
N ASN A 183 -4.54 6.58 3.03
CA ASN A 183 -3.71 7.12 1.94
C ASN A 183 -3.09 8.46 2.33
N VAL A 184 -3.90 9.38 2.88
CA VAL A 184 -3.40 10.68 3.40
C VAL A 184 -2.38 10.47 4.50
N LEU A 185 -2.62 9.55 5.45
CA LEU A 185 -1.69 9.27 6.53
C LEU A 185 -0.36 8.72 6.02
N ARG A 186 -0.37 7.79 5.04
CA ARG A 186 0.86 7.28 4.40
C ARG A 186 1.66 8.38 3.74
N THR A 187 1.04 9.15 2.85
CA THR A 187 1.72 10.20 2.09
C THR A 187 2.25 11.30 3.02
N SER A 188 1.44 11.75 3.98
CA SER A 188 1.87 12.75 4.96
C SER A 188 3.03 12.24 5.84
N THR A 189 2.98 10.98 6.29
CA THR A 189 4.05 10.40 7.11
C THR A 189 5.34 10.28 6.33
N LEU A 190 5.29 9.80 5.07
CA LEU A 190 6.46 9.70 4.21
C LEU A 190 7.11 11.06 3.98
N MET A 191 6.32 12.07 3.62
CA MET A 191 6.84 13.42 3.37
C MET A 191 7.46 14.02 4.62
N LYS A 192 6.81 13.90 5.78
CA LYS A 192 7.36 14.38 7.05
C LYS A 192 8.65 13.64 7.44
N VAL A 193 8.76 12.33 7.20
CA VAL A 193 10.01 11.60 7.41
C VAL A 193 11.11 12.18 6.52
N VAL A 194 10.83 12.39 5.23
CA VAL A 194 11.82 12.94 4.29
C VAL A 194 12.29 14.34 4.71
N GLU A 195 11.38 15.19 5.18
CA GLU A 195 11.69 16.54 5.68
C GLU A 195 12.56 16.54 6.95
N LEU A 196 12.49 15.48 7.76
CA LEU A 196 13.31 15.33 8.96
C LEU A 196 14.74 14.86 8.66
N LEU A 197 14.97 14.26 7.50
CA LEU A 197 16.24 13.66 7.11
C LEU A 197 17.06 14.60 6.20
N SER A 198 18.38 14.51 6.29
CA SER A 198 19.27 15.12 5.30
C SER A 198 19.18 14.39 3.95
N PRO A 199 19.60 14.99 2.83
CA PRO A 199 19.55 14.32 1.53
C PRO A 199 20.29 12.97 1.50
N VAL A 200 21.45 12.88 2.17
CA VAL A 200 22.19 11.61 2.28
C VAL A 200 21.43 10.57 3.09
N GLN A 201 20.81 10.97 4.20
CA GLN A 201 19.96 10.09 5.02
C GLN A 201 18.71 9.65 4.25
N ASN A 202 18.10 10.55 3.45
CA ASN A 202 16.98 10.24 2.58
C ASN A 202 17.33 9.19 1.53
N VAL A 203 18.50 9.28 0.90
CA VAL A 203 18.97 8.25 -0.03
C VAL A 203 19.09 6.89 0.67
N LYS A 204 19.66 6.83 1.89
CA LYS A 204 19.74 5.58 2.67
C LYS A 204 18.36 5.00 2.98
N PHE A 205 17.45 5.85 3.46
CA PHE A 205 16.07 5.50 3.80
C PHE A 205 15.29 5.01 2.57
N LEU A 206 15.26 5.77 1.49
CA LEU A 206 14.54 5.42 0.26
C LEU A 206 15.13 4.19 -0.43
N THR A 207 16.45 3.98 -0.33
CA THR A 207 17.10 2.72 -0.75
C THR A 207 16.48 1.55 0.01
N ALA A 208 16.42 1.64 1.34
CA ALA A 208 15.90 0.56 2.19
C ALA A 208 14.41 0.30 1.96
N VAL A 209 13.59 1.35 1.79
CA VAL A 209 12.17 1.21 1.42
C VAL A 209 12.03 0.46 0.09
N THR A 210 12.77 0.90 -0.93
CA THR A 210 12.69 0.33 -2.28
C THR A 210 13.16 -1.13 -2.30
N GLN A 211 14.27 -1.43 -1.63
CA GLN A 211 14.77 -2.80 -1.47
C GLN A 211 13.76 -3.71 -0.77
N LEU A 212 13.12 -3.22 0.30
CA LEU A 212 12.13 -3.99 1.03
C LEU A 212 10.95 -4.32 0.11
N GLN A 213 10.40 -3.34 -0.60
CA GLN A 213 9.27 -3.55 -1.50
C GLN A 213 9.59 -4.56 -2.60
N LEU A 214 10.75 -4.41 -3.27
CA LEU A 214 11.17 -5.31 -4.34
C LEU A 214 11.44 -6.74 -3.82
N ARG A 215 12.01 -6.89 -2.62
CA ARG A 215 12.21 -8.22 -2.00
C ARG A 215 10.90 -8.90 -1.65
N ILE A 216 9.94 -8.16 -1.08
CA ILE A 216 8.61 -8.71 -0.78
C ILE A 216 7.96 -9.22 -2.07
N ARG A 217 8.00 -8.42 -3.15
CA ARG A 217 7.46 -8.81 -4.46
C ARG A 217 8.14 -10.04 -5.03
N SER A 218 9.48 -10.04 -5.08
CA SER A 218 10.28 -11.15 -5.60
C SER A 218 10.01 -12.46 -4.86
N TRP A 219 9.99 -12.45 -3.53
CA TRP A 219 9.66 -13.62 -2.72
C TRP A 219 8.22 -14.08 -2.92
N GLY A 220 7.29 -13.14 -3.11
CA GLY A 220 5.90 -13.47 -3.40
C GLY A 220 5.76 -14.21 -4.73
N LEU A 221 6.36 -13.69 -5.79
CA LEU A 221 6.35 -14.29 -7.12
C LEU A 221 6.96 -15.70 -7.11
N GLN A 222 8.11 -15.87 -6.44
CA GLN A 222 8.76 -17.17 -6.32
C GLN A 222 7.84 -18.20 -5.64
N ARG A 223 7.22 -17.83 -4.52
CA ARG A 223 6.34 -18.73 -3.75
C ARG A 223 5.07 -19.10 -4.50
N ASP A 224 4.50 -18.17 -5.27
CA ASP A 224 3.30 -18.44 -6.06
C ASP A 224 3.64 -19.37 -7.25
N ALA A 225 4.83 -19.22 -7.86
CA ALA A 225 5.31 -20.13 -8.90
C ALA A 225 5.51 -21.58 -8.38
N GLU A 226 6.23 -21.75 -7.27
CA GLU A 226 6.50 -23.06 -6.64
C GLU A 226 5.20 -23.83 -6.31
N ARG A 227 4.14 -23.10 -5.94
CA ARG A 227 2.82 -23.69 -5.65
C ARG A 227 2.09 -24.15 -6.90
N CYS A 228 2.18 -23.39 -8.00
CA CYS A 228 1.58 -23.77 -9.28
C CYS A 228 2.22 -25.06 -9.80
N GLU A 229 3.56 -25.15 -9.77
CA GLU A 229 4.30 -26.37 -10.16
C GLU A 229 3.92 -27.58 -9.30
N SER A 230 3.81 -27.39 -7.99
CA SER A 230 3.39 -28.44 -7.07
C SER A 230 1.97 -28.93 -7.38
N SER A 231 1.03 -28.03 -7.68
CA SER A 231 -0.38 -28.38 -7.93
C SER A 231 -0.57 -29.12 -9.27
N SER A 232 0.22 -28.77 -10.29
CA SER A 232 0.21 -29.48 -11.57
C SER A 232 0.71 -30.93 -11.43
N ASN A 233 1.77 -31.15 -10.64
CA ASN A 233 2.31 -32.50 -10.42
C ASN A 233 1.33 -33.45 -9.70
N TRP A 234 0.41 -32.93 -8.88
CA TRP A 234 -0.64 -33.74 -8.23
C TRP A 234 -1.86 -33.99 -9.14
N SER A 235 -1.98 -33.27 -10.25
CA SER A 235 -3.11 -33.39 -11.19
C SER A 235 -2.84 -34.40 -12.31
N GLU A 236 -1.58 -34.83 -12.46
CA GLU A 236 -1.11 -35.74 -13.52
C GLU A 236 -0.77 -37.17 -13.01
N GLY A 237 -0.97 -37.45 -11.71
CA GLY A 237 -0.73 -38.76 -11.08
C GLY A 237 -2.01 -39.40 -10.55
#